data_AF-A0A0H3AZR8-F1
#
_entry.id   AF-A0A0H3AZR8-F1
#
_cell.length_a   1.000
_cell.length_b   1.000
_cell.length_c   1.000
_cell.angle_alpha   90.00
_cell.angle_beta   90.00
_cell.angle_gamma   90.00
#
_symmetry.space_group_name_H-M   'P 1'
#
loop_
_entity.id
_entity.type
_entity.pdbx_description
1 polymer ?
#
loop_
_entity_poly.entity_id
_entity_poly.type
_entity_poly.pdbx_seq_one_letter_code
_entity_poly.pdbx_strand_id
1 'polypeptide(L)'
;MKWLTASNGVLLSILGLFLSLAALASSEGKKKPTLADAQLQMGFYDLLSQQKEIYDARITATQGGVISTITSPNDNRFIFKGKFTEQTTQNSQLSFSYSPIFFNNPTSGRMIEGFLDYLMHNTVFMTPMVVEGQPLLVGQSGIVLGEK
;
A
#
# COMPACT_ATOMS: atom_id res chain seq x y z
N MET A 1 -30.33 37.30 42.92
CA MET A 1 -29.14 36.47 42.57
C MET A 1 -29.47 35.20 41.76
N LYS A 2 -30.67 35.03 41.18
CA LYS A 2 -31.05 33.84 40.38
C LYS A 2 -30.78 33.96 38.86
N TRP A 3 -30.41 35.14 38.38
CA TRP A 3 -30.21 35.42 36.94
C TRP A 3 -28.77 35.17 36.46
N LEU A 4 -27.78 35.30 37.36
CA LEU A 4 -26.37 35.05 37.05
C LEU A 4 -26.06 33.55 36.87
N THR A 5 -26.80 32.67 37.56
CA THR A 5 -26.67 31.22 37.43
C THR A 5 -27.26 30.67 36.14
N ALA A 6 -28.34 31.29 35.63
CA ALA A 6 -28.94 30.89 34.35
C ALA A 6 -28.00 31.21 33.15
N SER A 7 -27.31 32.36 33.19
CA SER A 7 -26.38 32.77 32.12
C SER A 7 -25.16 31.85 32.01
N ASN A 8 -24.60 31.39 33.14
CA ASN A 8 -23.45 30.50 33.14
C ASN A 8 -23.82 29.07 32.71
N GLY A 9 -25.03 28.61 33.01
CA GLY A 9 -25.51 27.29 32.58
C GLY A 9 -25.68 27.19 31.06
N VAL A 10 -26.15 28.26 30.41
CA VAL A 10 -26.28 28.31 28.94
C VAL A 10 -24.90 28.30 28.26
N LEU A 11 -23.93 29.06 28.78
CA LEU A 11 -22.55 29.07 28.28
C LEU A 11 -21.85 27.71 28.39
N LEU A 12 -22.03 27.01 29.52
CA LEU A 12 -21.50 25.65 29.72
C LEU A 12 -22.14 24.63 28.77
N SER A 13 -23.43 24.79 28.48
CA SER A 13 -24.17 23.91 27.56
C SER A 13 -23.69 24.09 26.12
N ILE A 14 -23.44 25.34 25.70
CA ILE A 14 -22.91 25.67 24.36
C ILE A 14 -21.48 25.13 24.21
N LEU A 15 -20.64 25.29 25.23
CA LEU A 15 -19.26 24.79 25.19
C LEU A 15 -19.23 23.25 25.10
N GLY A 16 -20.10 22.56 25.84
CA GLY A 16 -20.25 21.10 25.75
C GLY A 16 -20.71 20.62 24.37
N LEU A 17 -21.58 21.39 23.70
CA LEU A 17 -22.05 21.10 22.34
C LEU A 17 -20.94 21.28 21.28
N PHE A 18 -20.07 22.28 21.45
CA PHE A 18 -18.91 22.47 20.56
C PHE A 18 -17.83 21.40 20.76
N LEU A 19 -17.58 20.98 22.01
CA LEU A 19 -16.65 19.89 22.32
C LEU A 19 -17.11 18.54 21.76
N SER A 20 -18.42 18.26 21.79
CA SER A 20 -18.96 17.02 21.21
C SER A 20 -18.95 17.03 19.67
N LEU A 21 -19.22 18.18 19.03
CA LEU A 21 -19.07 18.33 17.58
C LEU A 21 -17.61 18.19 17.12
N ALA A 22 -16.65 18.72 17.87
CA ALA A 22 -15.22 18.59 17.55
C ALA A 22 -14.71 17.14 17.70
N ALA A 23 -15.23 16.40 18.69
CA ALA A 23 -14.92 14.99 18.89
C ALA A 23 -15.49 14.10 17.76
N LEU A 24 -16.68 14.43 17.24
CA LEU A 24 -17.27 13.74 16.09
C LEU A 24 -16.52 14.05 14.78
N ALA A 25 -16.08 15.30 14.58
CA ALA A 25 -15.29 15.69 13.41
C ALA A 25 -13.88 15.07 13.40
N SER A 26 -13.28 14.84 14.56
CA SER A 26 -11.97 14.15 14.67
C SER A 26 -12.07 12.62 14.59
N SER A 27 -13.28 12.06 14.56
CA SER A 27 -13.55 10.62 14.41
C SER A 27 -13.78 10.21 12.95
N GLU A 28 -13.36 11.02 11.98
CA GLU A 28 -13.13 10.51 10.62
C GLU A 28 -11.96 9.53 10.68
N GLY A 29 -12.28 8.28 11.03
CA GLY A 29 -11.33 7.17 10.95
C GLY A 29 -10.77 7.18 9.55
N LYS A 30 -9.46 7.48 9.43
CA LYS A 30 -8.74 7.42 8.16
C LYS A 30 -9.09 6.10 7.50
N LYS A 31 -9.92 6.14 6.46
CA LYS A 31 -10.24 4.96 5.65
C LYS A 31 -8.90 4.38 5.22
N LYS A 32 -8.60 3.15 5.64
CA LYS A 32 -7.46 2.43 5.08
C LYS A 32 -7.63 2.44 3.56
N PRO A 33 -6.61 2.83 2.79
CA PRO A 33 -6.70 2.72 1.35
C PRO A 33 -6.97 1.26 1.02
N THR A 34 -8.06 1.03 0.29
CA THR A 34 -8.38 -0.31 -0.19
C THR A 34 -7.38 -0.59 -1.31
N LEU A 35 -6.58 -1.63 -1.16
CA LEU A 35 -5.74 -2.10 -2.26
C LEU A 35 -6.68 -2.59 -3.37
N ALA A 36 -6.70 -1.87 -4.50
CA ALA A 36 -7.43 -2.29 -5.69
C ALA A 36 -6.59 -3.25 -6.53
N ASP A 37 -7.29 -4.00 -7.39
CA ASP A 37 -6.63 -4.79 -8.42
C ASP A 37 -5.87 -3.84 -9.36
N ALA A 38 -4.62 -4.19 -9.65
CA ALA A 38 -3.78 -3.40 -10.53
C ALA A 38 -3.09 -4.29 -11.56
N GLN A 39 -2.92 -3.74 -12.76
CA GLN A 39 -2.08 -4.34 -13.78
C GLN A 39 -1.08 -3.27 -14.22
N LEU A 40 0.19 -3.59 -14.09
CA LEU A 40 1.29 -2.68 -14.36
C LEU A 40 2.42 -3.42 -15.06
N GLN A 41 3.29 -2.65 -15.70
CA GLN A 41 4.54 -3.16 -16.25
C GLN A 41 5.69 -2.61 -15.42
N MET A 42 6.64 -3.48 -15.11
CA MET A 42 7.87 -3.12 -14.41
C MET A 42 9.07 -3.59 -15.22
N GLY A 43 10.22 -2.97 -15.00
CA GLY A 43 11.43 -3.35 -15.70
C GLY A 43 12.68 -2.92 -14.95
N PHE A 44 13.78 -3.58 -15.30
CA PHE A 44 15.11 -3.31 -14.77
C PHE A 44 16.00 -2.91 -15.94
N TYR A 45 16.83 -1.90 -15.73
CA TYR A 45 17.77 -1.42 -16.72
C TYR A 45 19.16 -1.32 -16.09
N ASP A 46 20.11 -2.10 -16.61
CA ASP A 46 21.50 -1.99 -16.25
C ASP A 46 22.19 -1.03 -17.24
N LEU A 47 22.67 0.09 -16.71
CA LEU A 47 23.33 1.14 -17.48
C LEU A 47 24.68 0.69 -18.05
N LEU A 48 25.38 -0.22 -17.36
CA LEU A 48 26.73 -0.65 -17.75
C LEU A 48 26.67 -1.66 -18.89
N SER A 49 25.81 -2.67 -18.76
CA SER A 49 25.61 -3.70 -19.80
C SER A 49 24.59 -3.31 -20.87
N GLN A 50 23.86 -2.21 -20.67
CA GLN A 50 22.70 -1.80 -21.48
C GLN A 50 21.61 -2.88 -21.55
N GLN A 51 21.60 -3.81 -20.60
CA GLN A 51 20.61 -4.87 -20.52
C GLN A 51 19.31 -4.33 -19.94
N LYS A 52 18.21 -4.63 -20.64
CA LYS A 52 16.85 -4.34 -20.17
C LYS A 52 16.08 -5.62 -19.90
N GLU A 53 15.32 -5.60 -18.83
CA GLU A 53 14.35 -6.64 -18.47
C GLU A 53 12.99 -5.98 -18.29
N ILE A 54 11.94 -6.60 -18.83
CA ILE A 54 10.56 -6.08 -18.78
C ILE A 54 9.67 -7.23 -18.32
N TYR A 55 8.78 -6.93 -17.38
CA TYR A 55 7.86 -7.90 -16.77
C TYR A 55 6.47 -7.28 -16.61
N ASP A 56 5.46 -8.09 -16.85
CA ASP A 56 4.08 -7.74 -16.57
C ASP A 56 3.74 -8.19 -15.15
N ALA A 57 3.24 -7.26 -14.33
CA ALA A 57 2.83 -7.52 -12.96
C ALA A 57 1.32 -7.31 -12.81
N ARG A 58 0.67 -8.31 -12.23
CA ARG A 58 -0.73 -8.27 -11.83
C ARG A 58 -0.83 -8.38 -10.32
N ILE A 59 -1.58 -7.47 -9.74
CA ILE A 59 -1.85 -7.35 -8.32
C ILE A 59 -3.34 -7.60 -8.13
N THR A 60 -3.70 -8.55 -7.27
CA THR A 60 -5.08 -8.91 -6.99
C THR A 60 -5.32 -8.85 -5.49
N ALA A 61 -6.28 -8.02 -5.08
CA ALA A 61 -6.67 -7.90 -3.69
C ALA A 61 -7.42 -9.15 -3.22
N THR A 62 -7.13 -9.61 -2.02
CA THR A 62 -7.78 -10.80 -1.41
C THR A 62 -8.16 -10.51 0.03
N GLN A 63 -9.01 -11.35 0.63
CA GLN A 63 -9.26 -11.27 2.07
C GLN A 63 -7.96 -11.54 2.84
N GLY A 64 -7.43 -10.51 3.51
CA GLY A 64 -6.23 -10.60 4.35
C GLY A 64 -4.90 -10.47 3.61
N GLY A 65 -4.86 -9.88 2.42
CA GLY A 65 -3.60 -9.56 1.74
C GLY A 65 -3.76 -9.34 0.24
N VAL A 66 -2.64 -9.37 -0.48
CA VAL A 66 -2.59 -9.10 -1.91
C VAL A 66 -1.77 -10.17 -2.61
N ILE A 67 -2.30 -10.75 -3.68
CA ILE A 67 -1.57 -11.68 -4.53
C ILE A 67 -0.88 -10.88 -5.63
N SER A 68 0.42 -11.06 -5.81
CA SER A 68 1.14 -10.59 -6.98
C SER A 68 1.48 -11.75 -7.91
N THR A 69 1.32 -11.52 -9.21
CA THR A 69 1.77 -12.41 -10.27
C THR A 69 2.63 -11.61 -11.23
N ILE A 70 3.88 -12.02 -11.43
CA ILE A 70 4.84 -11.41 -12.33
C ILE A 70 5.15 -12.42 -13.43
N THR A 71 5.02 -12.00 -14.68
CA THR A 71 5.29 -12.81 -15.88
C THR A 71 6.20 -12.05 -16.82
N SER A 72 6.92 -12.78 -17.69
CA SER A 72 7.72 -12.16 -18.75
C SER A 72 6.91 -12.14 -20.05
N PRO A 73 6.79 -11.00 -20.75
CA PRO A 73 6.21 -10.96 -22.09
C PRO A 73 7.08 -11.71 -23.11
N ASN A 74 8.36 -11.92 -22.80
CA ASN A 74 9.34 -12.53 -23.70
C ASN A 74 9.68 -13.99 -23.35
N ASP A 75 9.26 -14.49 -22.18
CA ASP A 75 9.45 -15.88 -21.77
C ASP A 75 8.22 -16.38 -21.00
N ASN A 76 7.35 -17.12 -21.69
CA ASN A 76 6.10 -17.64 -21.12
C ASN A 76 6.31 -18.69 -20.02
N ARG A 77 7.53 -19.18 -19.83
CA ARG A 77 7.88 -20.11 -18.75
C ARG A 77 8.20 -19.34 -17.47
N PHE A 78 8.59 -18.06 -17.57
CA PHE A 78 8.86 -17.24 -16.40
C PHE A 78 7.55 -16.85 -15.72
N ILE A 79 7.43 -17.24 -14.46
CA ILE A 79 6.32 -16.81 -13.61
C ILE A 79 6.76 -16.79 -12.16
N PHE A 80 6.41 -15.70 -11.48
CA PHE A 80 6.53 -15.58 -10.05
C PHE A 80 5.19 -15.17 -9.46
N LYS A 81 4.68 -15.96 -8.53
CA LYS A 81 3.44 -15.70 -7.83
C LYS A 81 3.70 -15.73 -6.34
N GLY A 82 3.18 -14.76 -5.62
CA GLY A 82 3.27 -14.74 -4.16
C GLY A 82 2.24 -13.83 -3.53
N LYS A 83 2.30 -13.75 -2.21
CA LYS A 83 1.33 -13.05 -1.39
C LYS A 83 2.02 -12.03 -0.49
N PHE A 84 1.60 -10.78 -0.59
CA PHE A 84 1.82 -9.78 0.44
C PHE A 84 0.78 -9.96 1.54
N THR A 85 1.24 -10.19 2.75
CA THR A 85 0.40 -10.26 3.95
C THR A 85 0.67 -9.03 4.79
N GLU A 86 -0.37 -8.26 5.09
CA GLU A 86 -0.26 -7.08 5.96
C GLU A 86 0.11 -7.54 7.38
N GLN A 87 1.15 -6.94 7.94
CA GLN A 87 1.65 -7.28 9.28
C GLN A 87 1.14 -6.28 10.32
N THR A 88 1.46 -4.99 10.14
CA THR A 88 1.03 -3.93 11.04
C THR A 88 0.94 -2.59 10.31
N THR A 89 0.22 -1.65 10.91
CA THR A 89 0.20 -0.25 10.50
C THR A 89 0.82 0.56 11.65
N GLN A 90 2.02 1.11 11.45
CA GLN A 90 2.65 2.01 12.42
C GLN A 90 2.97 3.33 11.74
N ASN A 91 2.65 4.46 12.39
CA ASN A 91 2.97 5.81 11.90
C ASN A 91 2.51 6.12 10.47
N SER A 92 1.33 5.61 10.06
CA SER A 92 0.82 5.70 8.68
C SER A 92 1.64 4.95 7.62
N GLN A 93 2.59 4.10 8.02
CA GLN A 93 3.32 3.19 7.14
C GLN A 93 2.71 1.79 7.23
N LEU A 94 2.43 1.19 6.08
CA LEU A 94 1.96 -0.19 5.99
C LEU A 94 3.17 -1.11 5.80
N SER A 95 3.28 -2.12 6.65
CA SER A 95 4.32 -3.15 6.51
C SER A 95 3.72 -4.45 6.00
N PHE A 96 4.37 -5.06 5.02
CA PHE A 96 3.98 -6.33 4.43
C PHE A 96 5.12 -7.34 4.51
N SER A 97 4.76 -8.60 4.74
CA SER A 97 5.65 -9.74 4.49
C SER A 97 5.29 -10.37 3.16
N TYR A 98 6.28 -10.80 2.38
CA TYR A 98 6.05 -11.51 1.13
C TYR A 98 6.31 -13.00 1.29
N SER A 99 5.37 -13.84 0.82
CA SER A 99 5.57 -15.29 0.74
C SER A 99 5.39 -15.80 -0.70
N PRO A 100 6.33 -16.62 -1.22
CA PRO A 100 6.17 -17.22 -2.53
C PRO A 100 5.05 -18.27 -2.51
N ILE A 101 4.23 -18.28 -3.56
CA ILE A 101 3.20 -19.30 -3.82
C ILE A 101 3.67 -20.23 -4.93
N PHE A 102 4.21 -19.66 -6.01
CA PHE A 102 4.71 -20.41 -7.15
C PHE A 102 5.86 -19.65 -7.81
N PHE A 103 6.88 -20.37 -8.23
CA PHE A 103 8.02 -19.80 -8.92
C PHE A 103 8.52 -20.76 -9.99
N ASN A 104 8.71 -20.24 -11.20
CA ASN A 104 9.45 -20.89 -12.24
C ASN A 104 10.30 -19.85 -12.98
N ASN A 105 11.62 -20.01 -12.95
CA ASN A 105 12.54 -19.22 -13.73
C ASN A 105 13.51 -20.13 -14.50
N PRO A 106 13.35 -20.27 -15.82
CA PRO A 106 14.26 -21.08 -16.62
C PRO A 106 15.62 -20.41 -16.88
N THR A 107 15.76 -19.10 -16.59
CA THR A 107 16.95 -18.30 -16.92
C THR A 107 17.49 -17.59 -15.69
N SER A 108 18.62 -18.05 -15.14
CA SER A 108 19.28 -17.42 -14.00
C SER A 108 20.05 -16.15 -14.37
N GLY A 109 20.42 -15.36 -13.38
CA GLY A 109 21.27 -14.17 -13.55
C GLY A 109 20.51 -12.93 -14.03
N ARG A 110 19.20 -12.88 -13.77
CA ARG A 110 18.33 -11.75 -14.09
C ARG A 110 18.24 -10.79 -12.92
N MET A 111 18.13 -9.49 -13.18
CA MET A 111 18.00 -8.47 -12.13
C MET A 111 16.72 -8.66 -11.29
N ILE A 112 15.64 -9.18 -11.90
CA ILE A 112 14.42 -9.54 -11.17
C ILE A 112 14.71 -10.45 -9.98
N GLU A 113 15.70 -11.34 -10.06
CA GLU A 113 16.00 -12.30 -8.98
C GLU A 113 16.39 -11.58 -7.70
N GLY A 114 17.20 -10.52 -7.78
CA GLY A 114 17.57 -9.70 -6.62
C GLY A 114 16.38 -8.94 -6.03
N PHE A 115 15.45 -8.50 -6.87
CA PHE A 115 14.20 -7.90 -6.40
C PHE A 115 13.31 -8.93 -5.69
N LEU A 116 13.17 -10.14 -6.23
CA LEU A 116 12.38 -11.20 -5.60
C LEU A 116 13.02 -11.67 -4.28
N ASP A 117 14.33 -11.80 -4.26
CA ASP A 117 15.10 -12.13 -3.05
C ASP A 117 14.90 -11.08 -1.96
N TYR A 118 14.94 -9.78 -2.33
CA TYR A 118 14.61 -8.69 -1.40
C TYR A 118 13.21 -8.85 -0.83
N LEU A 119 12.19 -9.09 -1.67
CA LEU A 119 10.81 -9.25 -1.21
C LEU A 119 10.68 -10.41 -0.21
N MET A 120 11.29 -11.56 -0.52
CA MET A 120 11.18 -12.78 0.29
C MET A 120 11.86 -12.68 1.66
N HIS A 121 12.92 -11.87 1.77
CA HIS A 121 13.75 -11.82 2.96
C HIS A 121 13.63 -10.51 3.75
N ASN A 122 12.84 -9.53 3.28
CA ASN A 122 12.69 -8.23 3.95
C ASN A 122 11.23 -7.90 4.24
N THR A 123 11.03 -7.06 5.25
CA THR A 123 9.74 -6.39 5.43
C THR A 123 9.58 -5.30 4.38
N VAL A 124 8.50 -5.36 3.62
CA VAL A 124 8.22 -4.40 2.57
C VAL A 124 7.35 -3.30 3.15
N PHE A 125 7.89 -2.08 3.15
CA PHE A 125 7.15 -0.91 3.61
C PHE A 125 6.53 -0.16 2.45
N MET A 126 5.25 0.18 2.61
CA MET A 126 4.50 1.01 1.68
C MET A 126 3.88 2.19 2.41
N THR A 127 3.98 3.35 1.80
CA THR A 127 3.41 4.60 2.30
C THR A 127 2.16 4.94 1.48
N PRO A 128 0.99 5.07 2.12
CA PRO A 128 -0.19 5.61 1.47
C PRO A 128 -0.02 7.10 1.22
N MET A 129 -0.35 7.55 0.02
CA MET A 129 -0.37 8.95 -0.37
C MET A 129 -1.62 9.24 -1.20
N VAL A 130 -1.97 10.51 -1.34
CA VAL A 130 -3.04 10.95 -2.24
C VAL A 130 -2.42 11.90 -3.23
N VAL A 131 -2.56 11.60 -4.52
CA VAL A 131 -2.07 12.45 -5.63
C VAL A 131 -3.28 12.80 -6.48
N GLU A 132 -3.57 14.09 -6.63
CA GLU A 132 -4.71 14.58 -7.42
C GLU A 132 -6.06 13.93 -7.02
N GLY A 133 -6.22 13.65 -5.72
CA GLY A 133 -7.42 13.00 -5.18
C GLY A 133 -7.45 11.47 -5.33
N GLN A 134 -6.45 10.86 -5.97
CA GLN A 134 -6.34 9.41 -6.13
C GLN A 134 -5.50 8.79 -5.00
N PRO A 135 -6.03 7.79 -4.28
CA PRO A 135 -5.26 7.07 -3.28
C PRO A 135 -4.20 6.19 -3.97
N LEU A 136 -2.96 6.35 -3.55
CA LEU A 136 -1.81 5.58 -4.02
C LEU A 136 -1.08 4.92 -2.84
N LEU A 137 -0.48 3.77 -3.08
CA LEU A 137 0.48 3.13 -2.19
C LEU A 137 1.85 3.10 -2.86
N VAL A 138 2.82 3.71 -2.20
CA VAL A 138 4.20 3.81 -2.71
C VAL A 138 5.12 2.94 -1.88
N GLY A 139 5.72 1.93 -2.50
CA GLY A 139 6.77 1.10 -1.91
C GLY A 139 8.15 1.75 -2.02
N GLN A 140 9.06 1.35 -1.12
CA GLN A 140 10.46 1.82 -1.15
C GLN A 140 11.20 1.50 -2.44
N SER A 141 10.78 0.45 -3.15
CA SER A 141 11.30 0.03 -4.46
C SER A 141 10.67 0.77 -5.64
N GLY A 142 9.87 1.81 -5.41
CA GLY A 142 9.20 2.59 -6.47
C GLY A 142 7.92 1.95 -7.01
N ILE A 143 7.39 0.90 -6.36
CA ILE A 143 6.08 0.32 -6.71
C ILE A 143 4.99 1.34 -6.35
N VAL A 144 4.20 1.76 -7.33
CA VAL A 144 3.03 2.62 -7.12
C VAL A 144 1.77 1.82 -7.44
N LEU A 145 0.89 1.65 -6.46
CA LEU A 145 -0.41 1.00 -6.63
C LEU A 145 -1.50 2.06 -6.44
N GLY A 146 -2.36 2.26 -7.44
CA GLY A 146 -3.46 3.23 -7.37
C GLY A 146 -4.79 2.60 -7.71
N GLU A 147 -5.89 3.20 -7.23
CA GLU A 147 -7.22 2.92 -7.78
C GLU A 147 -7.31 3.47 -9.22
N LYS A 148 -8.04 2.76 -10.08
CA LYS A 148 -8.31 3.17 -11.47
C LYS A 148 -9.56 4.01 -11.56
#